data_AF-A0AAU3KV06-F1
#
_entry.id   AF-A0AAU3KV06-F1
#
_cell.length_a   1.000
_cell.length_b   1.000
_cell.length_c   1.000
_cell.angle_alpha   90.00
_cell.angle_beta   90.00
_cell.angle_gamma   90.00
#
_symmetry.space_group_name_H-M   'P 1'
#
loop_
_entity.id
_entity.type
_entity.pdbx_description
1 polymer ?
#
loop_
_entity_poly.entity_id
_entity_poly.type
_entity_poly.pdbx_seq_one_letter_code
_entity_poly.pdbx_strand_id
1 'polypeptide(L)'
;MTDHPLRTADLTVIGQVTTASNVTLVCETDPAGTDGAAVRVVYKPVRGERPLWDFPDGTLAQREVASYLVSEALGWGVIPETVLRDGPYGPGMVQRWIDSIEDGPELVDLVAAGEIPGGYREVLRALDPSGHPVSLVHADDPRLLRMAVLDVLINNADRKGGHVLSGDDGRVYGVDHGICLNTAPKLRTVLWGWAGETLADELLTDITVLVKAIPGELGGRLSELITDAEVEALAARGQGLLEHPVLPQPTGQRPIPWPAF
;
A
#
# COMPACT_ATOMS: atom_id res chain seq x y z
N MET A 1 5.27 24.27 -16.30
CA MET A 1 4.48 23.54 -15.30
C MET A 1 5.11 23.85 -13.97
N THR A 2 4.45 24.62 -13.13
CA THR A 2 4.85 24.82 -11.73
C THR A 2 4.85 23.44 -11.06
N ASP A 3 5.95 23.08 -10.44
CA ASP A 3 6.11 21.77 -9.80
C ASP A 3 5.14 21.67 -8.61
N HIS A 4 4.45 20.53 -8.46
CA HIS A 4 3.39 20.38 -7.46
C HIS A 4 3.96 20.56 -6.03
N PRO A 5 3.30 21.30 -5.11
CA PRO A 5 3.85 21.61 -3.78
C PRO A 5 4.36 20.38 -3.00
N LEU A 6 3.70 19.22 -3.18
CA LEU A 6 4.13 17.95 -2.61
C LEU A 6 5.60 17.59 -2.91
N ARG A 7 6.12 18.00 -4.07
CA ARG A 7 7.46 17.68 -4.60
C ARG A 7 8.54 18.67 -4.19
N THR A 8 8.19 19.94 -4.02
CA THR A 8 9.18 21.03 -3.96
C THR A 8 9.03 21.97 -2.78
N ALA A 9 7.84 22.12 -2.21
CA ALA A 9 7.61 23.07 -1.13
C ALA A 9 8.24 22.59 0.19
N ASP A 10 8.70 23.51 1.03
CA ASP A 10 9.22 23.17 2.35
C ASP A 10 8.14 22.52 3.23
N LEU A 11 8.54 21.67 4.18
CA LEU A 11 7.59 20.97 5.06
C LEU A 11 7.64 21.54 6.47
N THR A 12 6.48 21.91 7.00
CA THR A 12 6.31 22.23 8.42
C THR A 12 5.65 21.06 9.14
N VAL A 13 6.28 20.55 10.19
CA VAL A 13 5.71 19.47 11.00
C VAL A 13 4.60 20.01 11.89
N ILE A 14 3.40 19.46 11.75
CA ILE A 14 2.21 19.85 12.52
C ILE A 14 1.74 18.76 13.49
N GLY A 15 2.23 17.53 13.34
CA GLY A 15 1.88 16.42 14.22
C GLY A 15 2.70 15.16 13.98
N GLN A 16 2.47 14.14 14.81
CA GLN A 16 3.08 12.82 14.68
C GLN A 16 2.02 11.74 14.92
N VAL A 17 2.00 10.72 14.06
CA VAL A 17 1.18 9.52 14.27
C VAL A 17 1.90 8.64 15.30
N THR A 18 1.32 8.52 16.49
CA THR A 18 1.97 7.85 17.64
C THR A 18 1.79 6.34 17.66
N THR A 19 0.84 5.81 16.88
CA THR A 19 0.57 4.38 16.75
C THR A 19 1.46 3.68 15.73
N ALA A 20 2.20 4.43 14.91
CA ALA A 20 3.07 3.89 13.87
C ALA A 20 4.35 3.27 14.47
N SER A 21 4.84 2.17 13.87
CA SER A 21 6.08 1.53 14.28
C SER A 21 7.33 2.34 13.87
N ASN A 22 7.26 3.06 12.75
CA ASN A 22 8.30 3.98 12.29
C ASN A 22 7.86 5.43 12.56
N VAL A 23 8.83 6.36 12.60
CA VAL A 23 8.50 7.78 12.70
C VAL A 23 7.63 8.20 11.51
N THR A 24 6.41 8.61 11.80
CA THR A 24 5.43 9.05 10.81
C THR A 24 4.92 10.43 11.22
N LEU A 25 5.31 11.45 10.47
CA LEU A 25 5.02 12.85 10.76
C LEU A 25 3.89 13.34 9.85
N VAL A 26 3.01 14.15 10.41
CA VAL A 26 2.03 14.91 9.64
C VAL A 26 2.62 16.29 9.39
N CYS A 27 2.69 16.70 8.13
CA CYS A 27 3.25 17.97 7.72
C CYS A 27 2.27 18.74 6.84
N GLU A 28 2.47 20.05 6.78
CA GLU A 28 1.87 20.92 5.76
C GLU A 28 2.99 21.49 4.89
N THR A 29 2.76 21.54 3.58
CA THR A 29 3.67 22.20 2.65
C THR A 29 3.58 23.71 2.82
N ASP A 30 4.71 24.39 2.99
CA ASP A 30 4.76 25.85 3.03
C ASP A 30 4.37 26.41 1.65
N PRO A 31 3.29 27.21 1.54
CA PRO A 31 2.90 27.81 0.28
C PRO A 31 3.91 28.86 -0.22
N ALA A 32 4.84 29.33 0.61
CA ALA A 32 5.83 30.33 0.23
C ALA A 32 6.70 29.87 -0.96
N GLY A 33 6.46 30.46 -2.13
CA GLY A 33 7.19 30.15 -3.37
C GLY A 33 6.45 29.25 -4.36
N THR A 34 5.20 28.86 -4.07
CA THR A 34 4.32 28.15 -5.01
C THR A 34 2.99 28.90 -5.17
N ASP A 35 2.38 28.86 -6.36
CA ASP A 35 1.03 29.44 -6.61
C ASP A 35 -0.11 28.59 -6.02
N GLY A 36 0.21 27.64 -5.12
CA GLY A 36 -0.72 26.62 -4.62
C GLY A 36 -1.12 26.82 -3.15
N ALA A 37 -2.25 26.25 -2.77
CA ALA A 37 -2.64 26.12 -1.37
C ALA A 37 -1.70 25.15 -0.64
N ALA A 38 -1.54 25.33 0.67
CA ALA A 38 -0.84 24.37 1.52
C ALA A 38 -1.51 22.99 1.41
N VAL A 39 -0.72 21.95 1.19
CA VAL A 39 -1.17 20.56 1.09
C VAL A 39 -0.71 19.82 2.33
N ARG A 40 -1.62 19.08 2.96
CA ARG A 40 -1.27 18.16 4.04
C ARG A 40 -0.62 16.90 3.48
N VAL A 41 0.45 16.45 4.12
CA VAL A 41 1.21 15.28 3.70
C VAL A 41 1.63 14.44 4.91
N VAL A 42 1.86 13.15 4.66
CA VAL A 42 2.57 12.26 5.56
C VAL A 42 4.04 12.25 5.15
N TYR A 43 4.94 12.44 6.11
CA TYR A 43 6.38 12.38 5.91
C TYR A 43 6.99 11.30 6.81
N LYS A 44 7.63 10.29 6.20
CA LYS A 44 8.38 9.25 6.91
C LYS A 44 9.89 9.40 6.59
N PRO A 45 10.68 10.01 7.49
CA PRO A 45 12.12 10.15 7.30
C PRO A 45 12.84 8.79 7.33
N VAL A 46 13.85 8.60 6.49
CA VAL A 46 14.71 7.40 6.51
C VAL A 46 15.37 7.21 7.88
N ARG A 47 15.82 8.30 8.52
CA ARG A 47 16.41 8.25 9.87
C ARG A 47 15.44 7.80 10.98
N GLY A 48 14.14 7.79 10.68
CA GLY A 48 13.09 7.39 11.59
C GLY A 48 12.64 5.94 11.42
N GLU A 49 13.28 5.20 10.52
CA GLU A 49 13.05 3.78 10.30
C GLU A 49 13.62 2.95 11.46
N ARG A 50 12.85 1.94 11.88
CA ARG A 50 13.31 0.89 12.77
C ARG A 50 13.87 -0.25 11.92
N PRO A 51 15.07 -0.77 12.24
CA PRO A 51 15.64 -1.93 11.58
C PRO A 51 14.68 -3.13 11.60
N LEU A 52 14.59 -3.84 10.48
CA LEU A 52 13.84 -5.07 10.34
C LEU A 52 14.83 -6.18 10.00
N TRP A 53 14.65 -7.37 10.56
CA TRP A 53 15.57 -8.48 10.34
C TRP A 53 15.55 -9.01 8.90
N ASP A 54 14.47 -8.75 8.16
CA ASP A 54 14.20 -9.28 6.82
C ASP A 54 14.07 -8.22 5.72
N PHE A 55 14.41 -6.97 6.03
CA PHE A 55 14.51 -5.87 5.06
C PHE A 55 15.82 -5.10 5.27
N PRO A 56 16.48 -4.60 4.22
CA PRO A 56 17.66 -3.75 4.37
C PRO A 56 17.32 -2.45 5.11
N ASP A 57 18.19 -2.06 6.05
CA ASP A 57 18.05 -0.83 6.82
C ASP A 57 18.03 0.41 5.91
N GLY A 58 17.16 1.38 6.23
CA GLY A 58 17.12 2.67 5.52
C GLY A 58 16.49 2.62 4.11
N THR A 59 15.65 1.60 3.84
CA THR A 59 15.02 1.39 2.53
C THR A 59 13.49 1.50 2.53
N LEU A 60 12.85 1.70 3.69
CA LEU A 60 11.39 1.66 3.77
C LEU A 60 10.74 2.85 3.05
N ALA A 61 11.33 4.05 3.15
CA ALA A 61 10.87 5.22 2.41
C ALA A 61 10.92 5.01 0.88
N GLN A 62 11.97 4.37 0.37
CA GLN A 62 12.15 4.08 -1.04
C GLN A 62 11.13 3.05 -1.52
N ARG A 63 10.80 2.05 -0.68
CA ARG A 63 9.78 1.03 -0.97
C ARG A 63 8.36 1.61 -1.04
N GLU A 64 8.04 2.61 -0.23
CA GLU A 64 6.79 3.37 -0.33
C GLU A 64 6.65 4.02 -1.71
N VAL A 65 7.72 4.69 -2.16
CA VAL A 65 7.76 5.37 -3.46
C VAL A 65 7.73 4.36 -4.60
N ALA A 66 8.51 3.28 -4.52
CA ALA A 66 8.53 2.23 -5.53
C ALA A 66 7.15 1.57 -5.69
N SER A 67 6.46 1.32 -4.57
CA SER A 67 5.09 0.78 -4.60
C SER A 67 4.12 1.77 -5.27
N TYR A 68 4.22 3.07 -4.97
CA TYR A 68 3.45 4.10 -5.66
C TYR A 68 3.70 4.09 -7.18
N LEU A 69 4.96 3.98 -7.64
CA LEU A 69 5.26 3.90 -9.08
C LEU A 69 4.61 2.69 -9.75
N VAL A 70 4.56 1.53 -9.07
CA VAL A 70 3.83 0.35 -9.58
C VAL A 70 2.33 0.63 -9.66
N SER A 71 1.74 1.25 -8.63
CA SER A 71 0.32 1.62 -8.62
C SER A 71 -0.04 2.62 -9.73
N GLU A 72 0.85 3.58 -10.00
CA GLU A 72 0.69 4.59 -11.04
C GLU A 72 0.81 3.97 -12.44
N ALA A 73 1.78 3.09 -12.65
CA ALA A 73 1.94 2.35 -13.91
C ALA A 73 0.74 1.42 -14.24
N LEU A 74 0.04 0.92 -13.22
CA LEU A 74 -1.21 0.17 -13.39
C LEU A 74 -2.42 1.08 -13.68
N GLY A 75 -2.31 2.39 -13.43
CA GLY A 75 -3.39 3.36 -13.64
C GLY A 75 -4.54 3.27 -12.61
N TRP A 76 -4.40 2.46 -11.56
CA TRP A 76 -5.48 2.19 -10.60
C TRP A 76 -5.65 3.28 -9.55
N GLY A 77 -4.59 4.06 -9.27
CA GLY A 77 -4.62 5.13 -8.27
C GLY A 77 -4.89 4.62 -6.85
N VAL A 78 -4.42 3.42 -6.51
CA VAL A 78 -4.60 2.77 -5.21
C VAL A 78 -3.70 3.41 -4.14
N ILE A 79 -2.48 3.80 -4.50
CA ILE A 79 -1.54 4.43 -3.57
C ILE A 79 -1.60 5.94 -3.77
N PRO A 80 -1.76 6.75 -2.71
CA PRO A 80 -1.69 8.21 -2.82
C PRO A 80 -0.35 8.66 -3.42
N GLU A 81 -0.33 9.81 -4.07
CA GLU A 81 0.92 10.36 -4.63
C GLU A 81 2.02 10.37 -3.57
N THR A 82 3.13 9.71 -3.88
CA THR A 82 4.25 9.49 -2.94
C THR A 82 5.57 9.78 -3.65
N VAL A 83 6.42 10.61 -3.03
CA VAL A 83 7.72 11.00 -3.60
C VAL A 83 8.83 10.85 -2.57
N LEU A 84 10.06 10.65 -3.05
CA LEU A 84 11.26 10.69 -2.22
C LEU A 84 11.90 12.08 -2.32
N ARG A 85 12.13 12.76 -1.20
CA ARG A 85 12.84 14.04 -1.17
C ARG A 85 13.38 14.37 0.22
N ASP A 86 14.16 15.43 0.31
CA ASP A 86 14.58 16.00 1.58
C ASP A 86 13.41 16.67 2.31
N GLY A 87 13.39 16.49 3.63
CA GLY A 87 12.50 17.17 4.55
C GLY A 87 13.22 17.60 5.84
N PRO A 88 12.49 18.08 6.86
CA PRO A 88 13.07 18.64 8.09
C PRO A 88 13.91 17.63 8.89
N TYR A 89 13.74 16.34 8.56
CA TYR A 89 14.44 15.23 9.21
C TYR A 89 15.36 14.45 8.25
N GLY A 90 15.82 15.07 7.15
CA GLY A 90 16.66 14.43 6.13
C GLY A 90 15.84 13.86 4.96
N PRO A 91 16.38 12.94 4.16
CA PRO A 91 15.63 12.29 3.10
C PRO A 91 14.52 11.39 3.69
N GLY A 92 13.40 11.32 3.00
CA GLY A 92 12.27 10.46 3.36
C GLY A 92 11.17 10.47 2.31
N MET A 93 10.18 9.61 2.51
CA MET A 93 9.00 9.60 1.65
C MET A 93 8.03 10.68 2.11
N VAL A 94 7.42 11.37 1.14
CA VAL A 94 6.36 12.36 1.33
C VAL A 94 5.15 11.89 0.54
N GLN A 95 4.05 11.59 1.23
CA GLN A 95 2.83 11.05 0.66
C GLN A 95 1.67 12.03 0.88
N ARG A 96 0.82 12.21 -0.14
CA ARG A 96 -0.39 13.03 -0.04
C ARG A 96 -1.29 12.52 1.08
N TRP A 97 -1.78 13.43 1.93
CA TRP A 97 -2.78 13.09 2.93
C TRP A 97 -4.12 12.77 2.27
N ILE A 98 -4.83 11.76 2.79
CA ILE A 98 -6.16 11.37 2.34
C ILE A 98 -7.15 11.72 3.44
N ASP A 99 -8.06 12.65 3.13
CA ASP A 99 -9.22 12.91 3.97
C ASP A 99 -10.22 11.75 3.79
N SER A 100 -10.50 11.07 4.90
CA SER A 100 -11.30 9.85 4.91
C SER A 100 -12.73 10.15 5.35
N ILE A 101 -13.69 9.38 4.85
CA ILE A 101 -15.10 9.48 5.27
C ILE A 101 -15.23 8.88 6.68
N GLU A 102 -15.50 9.70 7.69
CA GLU A 102 -15.55 9.27 9.10
C GLU A 102 -16.76 8.36 9.42
N ASP A 103 -17.89 8.54 8.75
CA ASP A 103 -19.16 7.81 9.01
C ASP A 103 -19.55 6.84 7.86
N GLY A 104 -18.58 6.42 7.04
CA GLY A 104 -18.81 5.47 5.94
C GLY A 104 -18.78 4.01 6.38
N PRO A 105 -19.28 3.06 5.57
CA PRO A 105 -19.10 1.64 5.84
C PRO A 105 -17.61 1.27 5.82
N GLU A 106 -17.15 0.53 6.84
CA GLU A 106 -15.78 0.04 6.90
C GLU A 106 -15.53 -1.01 5.81
N LEU A 107 -14.47 -0.84 5.03
CA LEU A 107 -14.12 -1.75 3.93
C LEU A 107 -13.48 -3.05 4.43
N VAL A 108 -12.95 -3.06 5.65
CA VAL A 108 -12.42 -4.22 6.36
C VAL A 108 -12.88 -4.11 7.80
N ASP A 109 -13.48 -5.16 8.35
CA ASP A 109 -14.10 -5.13 9.68
C ASP A 109 -13.98 -6.50 10.38
N LEU A 110 -14.23 -6.52 11.70
CA LEU A 110 -14.43 -7.70 12.52
C LEU A 110 -15.90 -7.81 12.92
N VAL A 111 -16.57 -8.83 12.39
CA VAL A 111 -17.97 -9.13 12.73
C VAL A 111 -18.08 -10.36 13.61
N ALA A 112 -19.26 -10.60 14.21
CA ALA A 112 -19.51 -11.85 14.92
C ALA A 112 -19.29 -13.06 13.99
N ALA A 113 -18.79 -14.17 14.54
CA ALA A 113 -18.47 -15.36 13.75
C ALA A 113 -19.65 -15.84 12.89
N GLY A 114 -19.49 -15.84 11.57
CA GLY A 114 -20.51 -16.26 10.60
C GLY A 114 -21.61 -15.24 10.28
N GLU A 115 -21.63 -14.08 10.93
CA GLU A 115 -22.59 -12.99 10.65
C GLU A 115 -22.06 -12.04 9.56
N ILE A 116 -21.75 -12.60 8.38
CA ILE A 116 -21.13 -11.85 7.29
C ILE A 116 -22.17 -10.93 6.63
N PRO A 117 -21.96 -9.61 6.60
CA PRO A 117 -22.88 -8.69 5.93
C PRO A 117 -22.99 -8.96 4.43
N GLY A 118 -24.12 -8.61 3.83
CA GLY A 118 -24.30 -8.69 2.38
C GLY A 118 -23.27 -7.82 1.65
N GLY A 119 -22.61 -8.37 0.62
CA GLY A 119 -21.55 -7.66 -0.11
C GLY A 119 -20.18 -7.69 0.58
N TYR A 120 -19.99 -8.55 1.59
CA TYR A 120 -18.69 -8.78 2.22
C TYR A 120 -18.23 -10.24 2.02
N ARG A 121 -16.92 -10.44 2.13
CA ARG A 121 -16.24 -11.73 2.02
C ARG A 121 -15.58 -12.06 3.35
N GLU A 122 -15.76 -13.30 3.80
CA GLU A 122 -15.06 -13.82 4.99
C GLU A 122 -13.64 -14.21 4.61
N VAL A 123 -12.68 -13.70 5.37
CA VAL A 123 -11.25 -13.97 5.21
C VAL A 123 -10.84 -15.14 6.09
N LEU A 124 -11.17 -15.04 7.38
CA LEU A 124 -10.91 -16.07 8.38
C LEU A 124 -11.80 -15.87 9.60
N ARG A 125 -11.85 -16.91 10.44
CA ARG A 125 -12.41 -16.84 11.80
C ARG A 125 -11.29 -16.88 12.83
N ALA A 126 -11.43 -16.07 13.87
CA ALA A 126 -10.49 -15.97 14.97
C ALA A 126 -11.22 -15.79 16.31
N LEU A 127 -10.44 -15.67 17.39
CA LEU A 127 -10.93 -15.23 18.69
C LEU A 127 -10.41 -13.81 18.94
N ASP A 128 -11.27 -12.93 19.43
CA ASP A 128 -10.88 -11.61 19.91
C ASP A 128 -10.06 -11.71 21.22
N PRO A 129 -9.50 -10.59 21.75
CA PRO A 129 -8.76 -10.62 23.01
C PRO A 129 -9.56 -11.08 24.24
N SER A 130 -10.89 -11.07 24.17
CA SER A 130 -11.81 -11.55 25.20
C SER A 130 -12.22 -13.02 25.01
N GLY A 131 -11.78 -13.68 23.94
CA GLY A 131 -12.10 -15.06 23.60
C GLY A 131 -13.41 -15.25 22.84
N HIS A 132 -14.04 -14.18 22.34
CA HIS A 132 -15.23 -14.30 21.51
C HIS A 132 -14.88 -14.65 20.06
N PRO A 133 -15.61 -15.58 19.42
CA PRO A 133 -15.46 -15.86 18.01
C PRO A 133 -15.83 -14.66 17.13
N VAL A 134 -14.91 -14.26 16.26
CA VAL A 134 -15.09 -13.19 15.27
C VAL A 134 -14.70 -13.65 13.87
N SER A 135 -15.28 -13.02 12.84
CA SER A 135 -14.88 -13.17 11.44
C SER A 135 -14.19 -11.90 10.98
N LEU A 136 -12.99 -12.02 10.41
CA LEU A 136 -12.40 -10.94 9.63
C LEU A 136 -13.06 -10.93 8.26
N VAL A 137 -13.60 -9.78 7.87
CA VAL A 137 -14.30 -9.60 6.61
C VAL A 137 -13.75 -8.39 5.85
N HIS A 138 -13.94 -8.38 4.54
CA HIS A 138 -13.77 -7.17 3.73
C HIS A 138 -14.88 -7.04 2.70
N ALA A 139 -15.13 -5.82 2.23
CA ALA A 139 -16.13 -5.56 1.20
C ALA A 139 -15.76 -6.26 -0.13
N ASP A 140 -16.75 -6.80 -0.82
CA ASP A 140 -16.64 -7.27 -2.21
C ASP A 140 -16.71 -6.07 -3.17
N ASP A 141 -15.68 -5.22 -3.11
CA ASP A 141 -15.59 -3.96 -3.83
C ASP A 141 -14.49 -4.02 -4.91
N PRO A 142 -14.77 -3.67 -6.18
CA PRO A 142 -13.77 -3.66 -7.25
C PRO A 142 -12.55 -2.77 -6.96
N ARG A 143 -12.70 -1.68 -6.20
CA ARG A 143 -11.60 -0.79 -5.79
C ARG A 143 -10.68 -1.50 -4.80
N LEU A 144 -11.26 -2.31 -3.90
CA LEU A 144 -10.50 -3.11 -2.93
C LEU A 144 -9.87 -4.35 -3.59
N LEU A 145 -10.52 -4.93 -4.60
CA LEU A 145 -9.92 -5.98 -5.44
C LEU A 145 -8.64 -5.48 -6.12
N ARG A 146 -8.64 -4.27 -6.71
CA ARG A 146 -7.42 -3.67 -7.29
C ARG A 146 -6.29 -3.55 -6.27
N MET A 147 -6.62 -3.22 -5.02
CA MET A 147 -5.63 -3.21 -3.94
C MET A 147 -5.12 -4.61 -3.59
N ALA A 148 -5.99 -5.62 -3.54
CA ALA A 148 -5.59 -7.01 -3.30
C ALA A 148 -4.66 -7.53 -4.40
N VAL A 149 -4.95 -7.22 -5.68
CA VAL A 149 -4.06 -7.56 -6.80
C VAL A 149 -2.73 -6.82 -6.70
N LEU A 150 -2.77 -5.53 -6.34
CA LEU A 150 -1.55 -4.75 -6.11
C LEU A 150 -0.69 -5.37 -5.00
N ASP A 151 -1.28 -5.77 -3.87
CA ASP A 151 -0.58 -6.43 -2.77
C ASP A 151 0.13 -7.71 -3.23
N VAL A 152 -0.47 -8.48 -4.15
CA VAL A 152 0.19 -9.65 -4.76
C VAL A 152 1.38 -9.24 -5.61
N LEU A 153 1.23 -8.25 -6.50
CA LEU A 153 2.29 -7.78 -7.40
C LEU A 153 3.48 -7.21 -6.61
N ILE A 154 3.21 -6.36 -5.62
CA ILE A 154 4.25 -5.73 -4.79
C ILE A 154 4.66 -6.61 -3.62
N ASN A 155 4.05 -7.80 -3.43
CA ASN A 155 4.35 -8.70 -2.30
C ASN A 155 4.26 -7.96 -0.96
N ASN A 156 3.12 -7.30 -0.71
CA ASN A 156 2.90 -6.51 0.49
C ASN A 156 2.89 -7.42 1.72
N ALA A 157 3.83 -7.19 2.62
CA ALA A 157 3.99 -8.03 3.80
C ALA A 157 3.25 -7.51 5.03
N ASP A 158 2.44 -6.45 4.96
CA ASP A 158 1.76 -5.91 6.15
C ASP A 158 0.44 -5.17 5.87
N ARG A 159 -0.40 -5.61 4.92
CA ARG A 159 -1.70 -4.96 4.66
C ARG A 159 -2.70 -5.25 5.79
N LYS A 160 -2.90 -4.27 6.68
CA LYS A 160 -3.90 -4.28 7.76
C LYS A 160 -5.19 -3.55 7.35
N GLY A 161 -6.26 -3.75 8.11
CA GLY A 161 -7.53 -3.05 7.92
C GLY A 161 -7.36 -1.53 8.00
N GLY A 162 -6.62 -1.04 9.00
CA GLY A 162 -6.30 0.38 9.16
C GLY A 162 -5.42 0.98 8.05
N HIS A 163 -4.93 0.17 7.11
CA HIS A 163 -4.19 0.65 5.94
C HIS A 163 -5.09 0.88 4.71
N VAL A 164 -6.40 0.64 4.84
CA VAL A 164 -7.40 0.83 3.79
C VAL A 164 -8.21 2.08 4.13
N LEU A 165 -8.09 3.11 3.31
CA LEU A 165 -8.74 4.41 3.53
C LEU A 165 -9.84 4.64 2.49
N SER A 166 -11.04 4.96 2.96
CA SER A 166 -12.16 5.41 2.12
C SER A 166 -12.06 6.93 1.95
N GLY A 167 -11.52 7.39 0.82
CA GLY A 167 -11.37 8.81 0.52
C GLY A 167 -12.71 9.51 0.32
N ASP A 168 -12.79 10.78 0.72
CA ASP A 168 -13.95 11.65 0.50
C ASP A 168 -14.23 11.94 -1.00
N ASP A 169 -13.23 11.71 -1.85
CA ASP A 169 -13.30 11.73 -3.31
C ASP A 169 -13.96 10.46 -3.92
N GLY A 170 -14.42 9.54 -3.08
CA GLY A 170 -15.05 8.28 -3.49
C GLY A 170 -14.06 7.21 -3.96
N ARG A 171 -12.76 7.39 -3.78
CA ARG A 171 -11.73 6.39 -4.07
C ARG A 171 -11.37 5.59 -2.82
N VAL A 172 -10.67 4.48 -3.03
CA VAL A 172 -10.11 3.67 -1.95
C VAL A 172 -8.60 3.69 -2.07
N TYR A 173 -7.94 4.03 -0.97
CA TYR A 173 -6.50 4.18 -0.91
C TYR A 173 -5.87 3.14 0.00
N GLY A 174 -4.74 2.59 -0.43
CA GLY A 174 -3.85 1.82 0.41
C GLY A 174 -2.75 2.73 0.93
N VAL A 175 -2.36 2.57 2.20
CA VAL A 175 -1.18 3.22 2.78
C VAL A 175 -0.23 2.19 3.40
N ASP A 176 0.95 2.66 3.83
CA ASP A 176 1.99 1.88 4.54
C ASP A 176 2.58 0.70 3.74
N HIS A 177 3.30 1.01 2.67
CA HIS A 177 3.97 0.06 1.77
C HIS A 177 5.48 -0.06 2.00
N GLY A 178 5.99 0.42 3.14
CA GLY A 178 7.42 0.32 3.47
C GLY A 178 7.93 -1.12 3.50
N ILE A 179 7.06 -2.10 3.77
CA ILE A 179 7.39 -3.53 3.86
C ILE A 179 6.85 -4.28 2.63
N CYS A 180 7.19 -3.78 1.44
CA CYS A 180 6.83 -4.37 0.14
C CYS A 180 8.09 -4.69 -0.70
N LEU A 181 7.86 -5.34 -1.83
CA LEU A 181 8.81 -5.60 -2.92
C LEU A 181 9.97 -6.54 -2.56
N ASN A 182 9.84 -7.29 -1.47
CA ASN A 182 10.83 -8.32 -1.12
C ASN A 182 10.89 -9.42 -2.20
N THR A 183 12.08 -10.00 -2.40
CA THR A 183 12.28 -11.13 -3.32
C THR A 183 11.68 -12.43 -2.78
N ALA A 184 11.73 -12.65 -1.47
CA ALA A 184 11.09 -13.81 -0.84
C ALA A 184 9.57 -13.62 -0.75
N PRO A 185 8.76 -14.69 -0.88
CA PRO A 185 7.31 -14.60 -0.72
C PRO A 185 6.98 -14.19 0.73
N LYS A 186 6.43 -13.00 0.89
CA LYS A 186 6.13 -12.37 2.19
C LYS A 186 4.71 -11.82 2.27
N LEU A 187 3.89 -12.02 1.25
CA LEU A 187 2.52 -11.52 1.18
C LEU A 187 1.74 -11.83 2.46
N ARG A 188 1.35 -10.78 3.17
CA ARG A 188 0.44 -10.83 4.31
C ARG A 188 -0.57 -9.71 4.17
N THR A 189 -1.82 -10.08 3.99
CA THR A 189 -2.90 -9.12 3.72
C THR A 189 -4.19 -9.55 4.39
N VAL A 190 -5.00 -8.59 4.81
CA VAL A 190 -6.39 -8.84 5.24
C VAL A 190 -7.35 -9.01 4.04
N LEU A 191 -6.86 -8.91 2.80
CA LEU A 191 -7.66 -8.97 1.57
C LEU A 191 -7.69 -10.35 0.89
N TRP A 192 -7.57 -11.44 1.66
CA TRP A 192 -7.55 -12.80 1.12
C TRP A 192 -8.92 -13.34 0.69
N GLY A 193 -10.03 -12.60 0.82
CA GLY A 193 -11.38 -13.11 0.48
C GLY A 193 -11.60 -13.39 -1.02
N TRP A 194 -10.64 -13.02 -1.89
CA TRP A 194 -10.59 -13.42 -3.30
C TRP A 194 -9.54 -14.51 -3.61
N ALA A 195 -8.95 -15.14 -2.59
CA ALA A 195 -7.93 -16.17 -2.78
C ALA A 195 -8.45 -17.32 -3.65
N GLY A 196 -7.71 -17.67 -4.71
CA GLY A 196 -8.09 -18.71 -5.67
C GLY A 196 -9.10 -18.28 -6.74
N GLU A 197 -9.54 -17.02 -6.76
CA GLU A 197 -10.42 -16.53 -7.82
C GLU A 197 -9.63 -16.16 -9.09
N THR A 198 -10.28 -16.33 -10.23
CA THR A 198 -9.73 -15.96 -11.53
C THR A 198 -9.83 -14.45 -11.75
N LEU A 199 -8.74 -13.82 -12.17
CA LEU A 199 -8.71 -12.40 -12.50
C LEU A 199 -9.46 -12.11 -13.80
N ALA A 200 -10.22 -11.01 -13.82
CA ALA A 200 -10.88 -10.52 -15.01
C ALA A 200 -9.87 -9.99 -16.04
N ASP A 201 -10.20 -10.09 -17.33
CA ASP A 201 -9.36 -9.67 -18.46
C ASP A 201 -8.92 -8.19 -18.39
N GLU A 202 -9.76 -7.32 -17.81
CA GLU A 202 -9.42 -5.91 -17.58
C GLU A 202 -8.16 -5.77 -16.70
N LEU A 203 -8.11 -6.49 -15.57
CA LEU A 203 -6.96 -6.46 -14.66
C LEU A 203 -5.72 -7.08 -15.32
N LEU A 204 -5.88 -8.14 -16.12
CA LEU A 204 -4.78 -8.76 -16.87
C LEU A 204 -4.21 -7.82 -17.95
N THR A 205 -5.06 -6.99 -18.55
CA THR A 205 -4.64 -5.96 -19.51
C THR A 205 -3.73 -4.94 -18.83
N ASP A 206 -4.12 -4.44 -17.66
CA ASP A 206 -3.33 -3.48 -16.90
C ASP A 206 -2.01 -4.10 -16.40
N ILE A 207 -2.04 -5.36 -15.91
CA ILE A 207 -0.83 -6.10 -15.51
C ILE A 207 0.10 -6.29 -16.71
N THR A 208 -0.44 -6.55 -17.90
CA THR A 208 0.36 -6.67 -19.13
C THR A 208 1.08 -5.36 -19.45
N VAL A 209 0.41 -4.21 -19.27
CA VAL A 209 1.03 -2.88 -19.44
C VAL A 209 2.17 -2.69 -18.43
N LEU A 210 1.93 -2.98 -17.15
CA LEU A 210 2.96 -2.91 -16.10
C LEU A 210 4.19 -3.77 -16.46
N VAL A 211 3.99 -5.06 -16.75
CA VAL A 211 5.09 -6.00 -17.05
C VAL A 211 5.92 -5.55 -18.25
N LYS A 212 5.27 -4.99 -19.29
CA LYS A 212 5.96 -4.44 -20.47
C LYS A 212 6.71 -3.14 -20.18
N ALA A 213 6.29 -2.37 -19.18
CA ALA A 213 6.95 -1.12 -18.80
C ALA A 213 8.22 -1.36 -17.97
N ILE A 214 8.29 -2.45 -17.19
CA ILE A 214 9.41 -2.74 -16.29
C ILE A 214 10.78 -2.74 -17.01
N PRO A 215 10.98 -3.36 -18.20
CA PRO A 215 12.28 -3.30 -18.88
C PRO A 215 12.70 -1.91 -19.40
N GLY A 216 11.81 -0.92 -19.33
CA GLY A 216 12.03 0.45 -19.83
C GLY A 216 12.25 1.46 -18.71
N GLU A 217 11.70 2.66 -18.89
CA GLU A 217 11.85 3.79 -17.96
C GLU A 217 11.39 3.45 -16.53
N LEU A 218 10.31 2.68 -16.38
CA LEU A 218 9.81 2.28 -15.07
C LEU A 218 10.83 1.46 -14.29
N GLY A 219 11.48 0.47 -14.92
CA GLY A 219 12.52 -0.32 -14.24
C GLY A 219 13.72 0.51 -13.84
N GLY A 220 14.17 1.44 -14.70
CA GLY A 220 15.23 2.37 -14.36
C GLY A 220 14.93 3.17 -13.09
N ARG A 221 13.71 3.72 -13.00
CA ARG A 221 13.24 4.45 -11.80
C ARG A 221 13.10 3.55 -10.58
N LEU A 222 12.68 2.30 -10.74
CA LEU A 222 12.59 1.34 -9.64
C LEU A 222 13.96 0.92 -9.13
N SER A 223 14.95 0.71 -10.01
CA SER A 223 16.33 0.36 -9.65
C SER A 223 17.08 1.47 -8.90
N GLU A 224 16.60 2.71 -8.94
CA GLU A 224 17.08 3.80 -8.07
C GLU A 224 16.56 3.68 -6.63
N LEU A 225 15.50 2.91 -6.40
CA LEU A 225 14.77 2.82 -5.13
C LEU A 225 14.93 1.46 -4.44
N ILE A 226 14.96 0.38 -5.22
CA ILE A 226 15.04 -1.02 -4.77
C ILE A 226 16.10 -1.76 -5.59
N THR A 227 16.48 -2.96 -5.16
CA THR A 227 17.51 -3.73 -5.86
C THR A 227 17.02 -4.31 -7.19
N ASP A 228 17.92 -4.55 -8.14
CA ASP A 228 17.57 -5.17 -9.42
C ASP A 228 16.88 -6.53 -9.25
N ALA A 229 17.30 -7.32 -8.25
CA ALA A 229 16.65 -8.59 -7.93
C ALA A 229 15.18 -8.43 -7.47
N GLU A 230 14.85 -7.32 -6.80
CA GLU A 230 13.48 -7.01 -6.39
C GLU A 230 12.63 -6.53 -7.56
N VAL A 231 13.23 -5.80 -8.51
CA VAL A 231 12.59 -5.43 -9.79
C VAL A 231 12.30 -6.68 -10.63
N GLU A 232 13.27 -7.59 -10.75
CA GLU A 232 13.08 -8.88 -11.41
C GLU A 232 11.98 -9.71 -10.73
N ALA A 233 11.94 -9.74 -9.40
CA ALA A 233 10.90 -10.45 -8.66
C ALA A 233 9.50 -9.84 -8.88
N LEU A 234 9.38 -8.52 -8.98
CA LEU A 234 8.13 -7.83 -9.37
C LEU A 234 7.69 -8.26 -10.77
N ALA A 235 8.60 -8.24 -11.76
CA ALA A 235 8.31 -8.66 -13.12
C ALA A 235 7.86 -10.13 -13.18
N ALA A 236 8.55 -11.01 -12.46
CA ALA A 236 8.23 -12.43 -12.37
C ALA A 236 6.85 -12.68 -11.74
N ARG A 237 6.48 -11.94 -10.68
CA ARG A 237 5.14 -12.01 -10.08
C ARG A 237 4.05 -11.57 -11.06
N GLY A 238 4.28 -10.48 -11.79
CA GLY A 238 3.36 -10.02 -12.84
C GLY A 238 3.20 -11.05 -13.97
N GLN A 239 4.31 -11.62 -14.47
CA GLN A 239 4.28 -12.69 -15.48
C GLN A 239 3.55 -13.93 -14.99
N GLY A 240 3.80 -14.36 -13.74
CA GLY A 240 3.12 -15.50 -13.13
C GLY A 240 1.60 -15.32 -13.09
N LEU A 241 1.11 -14.12 -12.78
CA LEU A 241 -0.33 -13.81 -12.84
C LEU A 241 -0.88 -13.80 -14.28
N LEU A 242 -0.09 -13.44 -15.29
CA LEU A 242 -0.53 -13.50 -16.69
C LEU A 242 -0.60 -14.94 -17.22
N GLU A 243 0.35 -15.80 -16.82
CA GLU A 243 0.38 -17.21 -17.19
C GLU A 243 -0.68 -18.03 -16.45
N HIS A 244 -0.90 -17.69 -15.19
CA HIS A 244 -1.88 -18.33 -14.30
C HIS A 244 -2.73 -17.24 -13.64
N PRO A 245 -3.83 -16.81 -14.28
CA PRO A 245 -4.64 -15.65 -13.87
C PRO A 245 -5.55 -15.96 -12.68
N VAL A 246 -4.98 -16.51 -11.62
CA VAL A 246 -5.67 -16.90 -10.39
C VAL A 246 -4.95 -16.25 -9.22
N LEU A 247 -5.70 -15.57 -8.35
CA LEU A 247 -5.14 -15.01 -7.13
C LEU A 247 -4.57 -16.11 -6.25
N PRO A 248 -3.38 -15.90 -5.65
CA PRO A 248 -2.72 -16.93 -4.87
C PRO A 248 -3.57 -17.31 -3.64
N GLN A 249 -3.35 -18.53 -3.16
CA GLN A 249 -3.82 -18.95 -1.85
C GLN A 249 -2.87 -18.43 -0.76
N PRO A 250 -3.34 -18.15 0.47
CA PRO A 250 -2.46 -17.82 1.57
C PRO A 250 -1.46 -18.95 1.81
N THR A 251 -0.17 -18.62 1.81
CA THR A 251 0.92 -19.57 2.06
C THR A 251 1.70 -19.18 3.32
N GLY A 252 2.37 -20.16 3.94
CA GLY A 252 3.16 -19.94 5.16
C GLY A 252 2.35 -19.95 6.46
N GLN A 253 3.04 -19.70 7.57
CA GLN A 253 2.45 -19.83 8.92
C GLN A 253 1.63 -18.61 9.36
N ARG A 254 1.84 -17.44 8.75
CA ARG A 254 1.21 -16.18 9.15
C ARG A 254 0.82 -15.35 7.92
N PRO A 255 -0.21 -15.77 7.17
CA PRO A 255 -0.67 -15.06 5.97
C PRO A 255 -1.40 -13.74 6.27
N ILE A 256 -1.68 -13.46 7.54
CA ILE A 256 -2.39 -12.27 8.01
C ILE A 256 -1.38 -11.44 8.81
N PRO A 257 -1.30 -10.11 8.59
CA PRO A 257 -0.47 -9.27 9.42
C PRO A 257 -0.98 -9.25 10.85
N TRP A 258 -0.08 -9.02 11.80
CA TRP A 258 -0.43 -8.92 13.20
C TRP A 258 0.03 -7.58 13.79
N PRO A 259 -0.86 -6.82 14.45
CA PRO A 259 -2.31 -7.03 14.49
C PRO A 259 -2.96 -6.92 13.09
N ALA A 260 -4.21 -7.38 12.95
CA ALA A 260 -4.95 -7.27 11.68
C ALA A 260 -5.43 -5.83 11.39
N PHE A 261 -5.44 -4.96 12.42
CA PHE A 261 -5.79 -3.54 12.38
C PHE A 261 -4.67 -2.70 13.00
#